data_AF-A0A1J5I191-F1
#
_entry.id   AF-A0A1J5I191-F1
#
_cell.length_a   1.000
_cell.length_b   1.000
_cell.length_c   1.000
_cell.angle_alpha   90.00
_cell.angle_beta   90.00
_cell.angle_gamma   90.00
#
_symmetry.space_group_name_H-M   'P 1'
#
loop_
_entity.id
_entity.type
_entity.pdbx_description
1 polymer ?
#
loop_
_entity_poly.entity_id
_entity_poly.type
_entity_poly.pdbx_seq_one_letter_code
_entity_poly.pdbx_strand_id
1 'polypeptide(L)'
;MRNTLHQHLSSPQNRNFLVGCIAFILFVIVLGSVFVSKIITDPGVVFLFSEQGAEWIRFRERTILKIRWSQTLVTVFRTRFEVNRLPKNAVLNFRAMKLAEIRLDDQVLYKETSFLVHEWKKVRRINLTSKLTSGVHELRIAVQNQNGHPALIAYSKPLGLFTGKHWEASIDGQTWQKALPVNDTPPLPLSRSFQRADQAFISNIHIYAPIFMMVFLGSLLFMHPRQPHWSVHLRPTAKKMRWMLLALWMIIAVNNIGKIPLDIGMDIKWHMQYVMYIVDNMRIPLAIEGWQMFQPPLFYIISAIIYKVFLHFFSPDVLERIIRIIPLLCGAAQVELSYRVAVCISGQR
;
A
#
# COMPACT_ATOMS: atom_id res chain seq x y z
N MET A 1 10.31 55.23 11.40
CA MET A 1 10.18 53.87 10.85
C MET A 1 9.19 52.93 11.58
N ARG A 2 8.46 53.37 12.62
CA ARG A 2 7.39 52.57 13.27
C ARG A 2 5.96 52.82 12.73
N ASN A 3 5.75 53.87 11.93
CA ASN A 3 4.40 54.28 11.50
C ASN A 3 3.92 53.68 10.16
N THR A 4 4.78 53.05 9.38
CA THR A 4 4.42 52.48 8.06
C THR A 4 3.83 51.07 8.13
N LEU A 5 4.11 50.31 9.20
CA LEU A 5 3.54 48.97 9.40
C LEU A 5 2.07 49.01 9.86
N HIS A 6 1.66 50.06 10.59
CA HIS A 6 0.27 50.20 11.04
C HIS A 6 -0.68 50.70 9.93
N GLN A 7 -0.19 51.46 8.94
CA GLN A 7 -1.01 51.93 7.82
C GLN A 7 -1.24 50.87 6.73
N HIS A 8 -0.37 49.86 6.63
CA HIS A 8 -0.56 48.81 5.61
C HIS A 8 -1.62 47.77 6.00
N LEU A 9 -1.97 47.67 7.28
CA LEU A 9 -3.00 46.75 7.79
C LEU A 9 -4.43 47.33 7.76
N SER A 10 -4.61 48.61 7.39
CA SER A 10 -5.91 49.30 7.39
C SER A 10 -6.52 49.53 6.01
N SER A 11 -5.97 48.97 4.93
CA SER A 11 -6.64 49.00 3.63
C SER A 11 -7.82 48.00 3.62
N PRO A 12 -9.01 48.36 3.12
CA PRO A 12 -10.17 47.46 3.08
C PRO A 12 -9.89 46.17 2.28
N GLN A 13 -8.94 46.21 1.35
CA GLN A 13 -8.47 45.07 0.57
C GLN A 13 -7.73 44.03 1.43
N ASN A 14 -6.85 44.47 2.34
CA ASN A 14 -6.13 43.58 3.25
C ASN A 14 -7.05 42.99 4.33
N ARG A 15 -8.08 43.73 4.75
CA ARG A 15 -9.11 43.22 5.66
C ARG A 15 -9.97 42.13 5.01
N ASN A 16 -10.37 42.33 3.75
CA ASN A 16 -11.15 41.32 3.00
C ASN A 16 -10.34 40.05 2.72
N PHE A 17 -9.05 40.19 2.39
CA PHE A 17 -8.14 39.06 2.23
C PHE A 17 -7.98 38.27 3.53
N LEU A 18 -7.76 38.95 4.67
CA LEU A 18 -7.62 38.31 5.98
C LEU A 18 -8.91 37.58 6.39
N VAL A 19 -10.08 38.20 6.20
CA VAL A 19 -11.39 37.57 6.46
C VAL A 19 -11.58 36.34 5.56
N GLY A 20 -11.19 36.42 4.28
CA GLY A 20 -11.22 35.30 3.35
C GLY A 20 -10.32 34.14 3.79
N CYS A 21 -9.09 34.43 4.22
CA CYS A 21 -8.19 33.42 4.77
C CYS A 21 -8.74 32.76 6.03
N ILE A 22 -9.29 33.55 6.97
CA ILE A 22 -9.90 33.01 8.21
C ILE A 22 -11.11 32.13 7.87
N ALA A 23 -11.99 32.58 6.98
CA ALA A 23 -13.15 31.82 6.54
C ALA A 23 -12.73 30.50 5.86
N PHE A 24 -11.70 30.52 5.03
CA PHE A 24 -11.15 29.33 4.38
C PHE A 24 -10.55 28.36 5.41
N ILE A 25 -9.77 28.85 6.38
CA ILE A 25 -9.21 28.00 7.45
C ILE A 25 -10.33 27.37 8.28
N LEU A 26 -11.35 28.14 8.68
CA LEU A 26 -12.51 27.62 9.41
C LEU A 26 -13.25 26.57 8.57
N PHE A 27 -13.45 26.81 7.28
CA PHE A 27 -14.07 25.86 6.37
C PHE A 27 -13.27 24.54 6.29
N VAL A 28 -11.95 24.62 6.15
CA VAL A 28 -11.06 23.44 6.14
C VAL A 28 -11.12 22.69 7.47
N ILE A 29 -11.15 23.40 8.61
CA ILE A 29 -11.26 22.78 9.94
C ILE A 29 -12.61 22.06 10.12
N VAL A 30 -13.71 22.69 9.70
CA VAL A 30 -15.06 22.10 9.78
C VAL A 30 -15.16 20.88 8.89
N LEU A 31 -14.76 20.99 7.62
CA LEU A 31 -14.74 19.85 6.70
C LEU A 31 -13.84 18.71 7.22
N GLY A 32 -12.64 19.06 7.72
CA GLY A 32 -11.71 18.11 8.31
C GLY A 32 -12.34 17.38 9.50
N SER A 33 -13.05 18.10 10.36
CA SER A 33 -13.70 17.55 11.55
C SER A 33 -14.88 16.64 11.20
N VAL A 34 -15.68 16.99 10.19
CA VAL A 34 -16.75 16.12 9.67
C VAL A 34 -16.16 14.83 9.07
N PHE A 35 -15.07 14.95 8.30
CA PHE A 35 -14.40 13.80 7.69
C PHE A 35 -13.78 12.86 8.74
N VAL A 36 -13.09 13.42 9.74
CA VAL A 36 -12.54 12.66 10.87
C VAL A 36 -13.66 11.99 11.67
N SER A 37 -14.75 12.70 11.97
CA SER A 37 -15.91 12.14 12.66
C SER A 37 -16.51 10.96 11.89
N LYS A 38 -16.65 11.09 10.57
CA LYS A 38 -17.09 10.00 9.70
C LYS A 38 -16.13 8.80 9.77
N ILE A 39 -14.82 9.01 9.67
CA ILE A 39 -13.83 7.93 9.78
C ILE A 39 -13.93 7.22 11.14
N ILE A 40 -14.13 7.96 12.23
CA ILE A 40 -14.21 7.39 13.58
C ILE A 40 -15.53 6.65 13.81
N THR A 41 -16.64 7.09 13.23
CA THR A 41 -17.98 6.53 13.53
C THR A 41 -18.47 5.51 12.50
N ASP A 42 -18.04 5.61 11.24
CA ASP A 42 -18.53 4.77 10.14
C ASP A 42 -18.02 3.32 10.30
N PRO A 43 -18.90 2.32 10.50
CA PRO A 43 -18.50 0.93 10.68
C PRO A 43 -17.94 0.27 9.40
N GLY A 44 -18.08 0.91 8.23
CA GLY A 44 -17.45 0.48 6.97
C GLY A 44 -15.96 0.84 6.88
N VAL A 45 -15.50 1.79 7.68
CA VAL A 45 -14.08 2.21 7.69
C VAL A 45 -13.35 1.53 8.83
N VAL A 46 -12.36 0.68 8.52
CA VAL A 46 -11.52 0.03 9.54
C VAL A 46 -10.43 1.02 9.98
N PHE A 47 -10.78 1.90 10.91
CA PHE A 47 -9.84 2.80 11.58
C PHE A 47 -9.76 2.43 13.05
N LEU A 48 -8.58 1.98 13.48
CA LEU A 48 -8.33 1.46 14.82
C LEU A 48 -7.33 2.38 15.53
N PHE A 49 -7.70 2.87 16.71
CA PHE A 49 -6.88 3.76 17.52
C PHE A 49 -6.86 3.29 18.97
N SER A 50 -5.72 3.48 19.62
CA SER A 50 -5.54 3.17 21.04
C SER A 50 -6.34 4.14 21.90
N GLU A 51 -6.88 3.67 23.02
CA GLU A 51 -7.64 4.51 23.95
C GLU A 51 -7.42 4.07 25.41
N GLN A 52 -7.40 5.03 26.33
CA GLN A 52 -7.30 4.77 27.77
C GLN A 52 -6.10 3.90 28.21
N GLY A 53 -4.99 3.93 27.45
CA GLY A 53 -3.79 3.11 27.71
C GLY A 53 -3.86 1.68 27.16
N ALA A 54 -4.95 1.29 26.51
CA ALA A 54 -5.08 0.02 25.81
C ALA A 54 -4.85 0.18 24.30
N GLU A 55 -4.30 -0.87 23.69
CA GLU A 55 -4.02 -0.94 22.26
C GLU A 55 -4.91 -1.99 21.59
N TRP A 56 -5.24 -1.77 20.32
CA TRP A 56 -5.83 -2.83 19.51
C TRP A 56 -4.82 -3.94 19.29
N ILE A 57 -5.21 -5.17 19.60
CA ILE A 57 -4.40 -6.38 19.45
C ILE A 57 -5.02 -7.35 18.45
N ARG A 58 -4.16 -8.16 17.81
CA ARG A 58 -4.51 -9.21 16.85
C ARG A 58 -3.66 -10.46 17.05
N PHE A 59 -4.05 -11.56 16.41
CA PHE A 59 -3.22 -12.76 16.33
C PHE A 59 -1.93 -12.49 15.55
N ARG A 60 -0.81 -13.06 16.00
CA ARG A 60 0.46 -13.01 15.29
C ARG A 60 0.47 -14.02 14.15
N GLU A 61 0.17 -13.53 12.96
CA GLU A 61 0.35 -14.26 11.72
C GLU A 61 1.58 -13.79 10.95
N ARG A 62 2.15 -14.71 10.16
CA ARG A 62 3.20 -14.35 9.20
C ARG A 62 2.55 -13.54 8.08
N THR A 63 3.20 -12.46 7.68
CA THR A 63 2.82 -11.72 6.48
C THR A 63 2.88 -12.68 5.29
N ILE A 64 1.81 -12.72 4.49
CA ILE A 64 1.72 -13.53 3.27
C ILE A 64 1.47 -12.59 2.09
N LEU A 65 2.16 -12.85 0.98
CA LEU A 65 1.99 -12.09 -0.28
C LEU A 65 0.95 -12.75 -1.21
N LYS A 66 0.13 -13.66 -0.67
CA LYS A 66 -0.92 -14.36 -1.41
C LYS A 66 -2.24 -13.61 -1.27
N ILE A 67 -3.06 -13.70 -2.31
CA ILE A 67 -4.45 -13.27 -2.28
C ILE A 67 -5.16 -13.99 -1.12
N ARG A 68 -5.90 -13.22 -0.32
CA ARG A 68 -6.78 -13.78 0.71
C ARG A 68 -8.19 -13.85 0.15
N TRP A 69 -8.73 -15.05 0.13
CA TRP A 69 -10.13 -15.27 -0.21
C TRP A 69 -11.04 -14.81 0.92
N SER A 70 -12.30 -14.58 0.57
CA SER A 70 -13.31 -14.26 1.57
C SER A 70 -13.43 -15.42 2.56
N GLN A 71 -13.20 -15.13 3.83
CA GLN A 71 -13.29 -16.12 4.90
C GLN A 71 -13.66 -15.44 6.22
N THR A 72 -14.26 -16.23 7.10
CA THR A 72 -14.56 -15.82 8.46
C THR A 72 -13.47 -16.38 9.37
N LEU A 73 -12.79 -15.49 10.08
CA LEU A 73 -11.70 -15.83 10.99
C LEU A 73 -12.17 -15.64 12.43
N VAL A 74 -11.67 -16.49 13.32
CA VAL A 74 -11.88 -16.39 14.76
C VAL A 74 -10.52 -16.30 15.45
N THR A 75 -10.40 -15.43 16.45
CA THR A 75 -9.24 -15.39 17.33
C THR A 75 -9.72 -15.26 18.76
N VAL A 76 -9.24 -16.13 19.63
CA VAL A 76 -9.46 -16.07 21.06
C VAL A 76 -8.30 -15.33 21.70
N PHE A 77 -8.59 -14.23 22.37
CA PHE A 77 -7.64 -13.50 23.18
C PHE A 77 -7.81 -13.91 24.64
N ARG A 78 -6.71 -14.11 25.37
CA ARG A 78 -6.75 -14.36 26.81
C ARG A 78 -5.80 -13.47 27.59
N THR A 79 -6.18 -13.22 28.83
CA THR A 79 -5.31 -12.66 29.86
C THR A 79 -5.67 -13.26 31.22
N ARG A 80 -4.67 -13.37 32.09
CA ARG A 80 -4.85 -13.78 33.49
C ARG A 80 -4.52 -12.59 34.38
N PHE A 81 -5.32 -12.39 35.40
CA PHE A 81 -5.14 -11.29 36.35
C PHE A 81 -5.52 -11.73 37.75
N GLU A 82 -4.92 -11.08 38.74
CA GLU A 82 -5.12 -11.39 40.15
C GLU A 82 -5.98 -10.31 40.81
N VAL A 83 -6.99 -10.73 41.56
CA VAL A 83 -7.87 -9.86 42.33
C VAL A 83 -7.55 -10.05 43.81
N ASN A 84 -6.76 -9.12 44.35
CA ASN A 84 -6.39 -9.12 45.78
C ASN A 84 -7.46 -8.50 46.67
N ARG A 85 -8.14 -7.47 46.16
CA ARG A 85 -9.24 -6.78 46.84
C ARG A 85 -10.38 -6.61 45.86
N LEU A 86 -11.57 -7.08 46.25
CA LEU A 86 -12.77 -6.94 45.44
C LEU A 86 -13.07 -5.45 45.17
N PRO A 87 -12.97 -5.01 43.92
CA PRO A 87 -13.26 -3.62 43.58
C PRO A 87 -14.78 -3.37 43.69
N LYS A 88 -15.16 -2.19 44.17
CA LYS A 88 -16.58 -1.79 44.26
C LYS A 88 -17.28 -1.70 42.90
N ASN A 89 -16.51 -1.49 41.83
CA ASN A 89 -17.03 -1.37 40.47
C ASN A 89 -15.97 -1.86 39.46
N ALA A 90 -16.08 -3.10 39.00
CA ALA A 90 -15.25 -3.66 37.95
C ALA A 90 -16.01 -3.66 36.61
N VAL A 91 -15.87 -2.58 35.84
CA VAL A 91 -16.42 -2.52 34.47
C VAL A 91 -15.34 -2.83 33.45
N LEU A 92 -15.58 -3.83 32.62
CA LEU A 92 -14.81 -4.10 31.42
C LEU A 92 -15.38 -3.27 30.26
N ASN A 93 -14.55 -2.38 29.71
CA ASN A 93 -14.85 -1.67 28.48
C ASN A 93 -14.17 -2.39 27.32
N PHE A 94 -14.87 -2.61 26.22
CA PHE A 94 -14.25 -3.25 25.06
C PHE A 94 -14.88 -2.80 23.73
N ARG A 95 -14.10 -2.96 22.66
CA ARG A 95 -14.55 -2.99 21.28
C ARG A 95 -13.87 -4.14 20.57
N ALA A 96 -14.57 -4.78 19.67
CA ALA A 96 -14.07 -5.91 18.91
C ALA A 96 -14.54 -5.79 17.46
N MET A 97 -13.75 -6.28 16.52
CA MET A 97 -14.16 -6.26 15.12
C MET A 97 -15.30 -7.25 14.88
N LYS A 98 -16.47 -6.71 14.52
CA LYS A 98 -17.73 -7.42 14.20
C LYS A 98 -18.32 -8.16 15.40
N LEU A 99 -17.93 -9.40 15.66
CA LEU A 99 -18.52 -10.24 16.71
C LEU A 99 -17.56 -10.49 17.85
N ALA A 100 -18.11 -10.56 19.07
CA ALA A 100 -17.38 -10.92 20.27
C ALA A 100 -18.18 -11.84 21.19
N GLU A 101 -17.48 -12.79 21.79
CA GLU A 101 -17.93 -13.60 22.92
C GLU A 101 -16.92 -13.44 24.06
N ILE A 102 -17.39 -13.10 25.26
CA ILE A 102 -16.57 -12.87 26.44
C ILE A 102 -16.91 -13.92 27.48
N ARG A 103 -15.87 -14.58 27.99
CA ARG A 103 -15.94 -15.56 29.07
C ARG A 103 -15.00 -15.16 30.20
N LEU A 104 -15.47 -15.31 31.43
CA LEU A 104 -14.66 -15.18 32.65
C LEU A 104 -14.69 -16.54 33.34
N ASP A 105 -13.52 -17.15 33.55
CA ASP A 105 -13.37 -18.49 34.13
C ASP A 105 -14.31 -19.52 33.46
N ASP A 106 -14.31 -19.51 32.13
CA ASP A 106 -15.17 -20.32 31.25
C ASP A 106 -16.69 -20.06 31.33
N GLN A 107 -17.15 -19.17 32.22
CA GLN A 107 -18.54 -18.68 32.22
C GLN A 107 -18.74 -17.63 31.13
N VAL A 108 -19.68 -17.87 30.21
CA VAL A 108 -20.08 -16.87 29.19
C VAL A 108 -20.79 -15.70 29.87
N LEU A 109 -20.21 -14.50 29.74
CA LEU A 109 -20.77 -13.25 30.26
C LEU A 109 -21.47 -12.43 29.18
N TYR A 110 -21.01 -12.57 27.93
CA TYR A 110 -21.51 -11.79 26.81
C TYR A 110 -21.29 -12.56 25.51
N LYS A 111 -22.28 -12.52 24.63
CA LYS A 111 -22.19 -13.10 23.29
C LYS A 111 -22.98 -12.26 22.31
N GLU A 112 -22.30 -11.77 21.28
CA GLU A 112 -22.95 -11.13 20.16
C GLU A 112 -23.51 -12.19 19.20
N THR A 113 -24.70 -11.96 18.66
CA THR A 113 -25.42 -12.96 17.84
C THR A 113 -25.54 -12.57 16.37
N SER A 114 -25.24 -11.32 15.98
CA SER A 114 -25.44 -10.85 14.60
C SER A 114 -24.25 -10.11 14.01
N PHE A 115 -23.83 -10.48 12.80
CA PHE A 115 -22.80 -9.77 12.03
C PHE A 115 -23.26 -8.41 11.50
N LEU A 116 -24.57 -8.14 11.53
CA LEU A 116 -25.17 -6.86 11.10
C LEU A 116 -24.93 -5.73 12.10
N VAL A 117 -24.12 -5.97 13.14
CA VAL A 117 -23.71 -4.96 14.11
C VAL A 117 -22.91 -3.87 13.40
N HIS A 118 -23.63 -2.81 13.02
CA HIS A 118 -23.09 -1.53 12.60
C HIS A 118 -22.42 -0.78 13.78
N GLU A 119 -22.38 -1.40 14.96
CA GLU A 119 -21.96 -0.78 16.21
C GLU A 119 -20.65 -1.34 16.76
N TRP A 120 -19.86 -2.06 15.95
CA TRP A 120 -18.60 -2.65 16.41
C TRP A 120 -17.59 -1.60 16.92
N LYS A 121 -17.76 -0.33 16.49
CA LYS A 121 -16.99 0.84 16.97
C LYS A 121 -17.53 1.46 18.27
N LYS A 122 -18.73 1.10 18.73
CA LYS A 122 -19.26 1.62 20.01
C LYS A 122 -18.61 0.87 21.16
N VAL A 123 -18.19 1.61 22.19
CA VAL A 123 -17.65 1.00 23.43
C VAL A 123 -18.77 0.22 24.12
N ARG A 124 -18.51 -1.05 24.38
CA ARG A 124 -19.39 -1.91 25.16
C ARG A 124 -18.87 -2.04 26.58
N ARG A 125 -19.79 -2.20 27.53
CA ARG A 125 -19.49 -2.23 28.97
C ARG A 125 -20.13 -3.46 29.59
N ILE A 126 -19.34 -4.24 30.32
CA ILE A 126 -19.82 -5.40 31.09
C ILE A 126 -19.38 -5.20 32.53
N ASN A 127 -20.32 -5.36 33.46
CA ASN A 127 -20.03 -5.32 34.89
C ASN A 127 -19.57 -6.72 35.36
N LEU A 128 -18.33 -6.81 35.84
CA LEU A 128 -17.72 -8.02 36.36
C LEU A 128 -17.82 -8.12 37.89
N THR A 129 -18.25 -7.06 38.58
CA THR A 129 -18.17 -6.94 40.05
C THR A 129 -18.77 -8.13 40.78
N SER A 130 -19.96 -8.58 40.39
CA SER A 130 -20.67 -9.69 41.04
C SER A 130 -20.15 -11.09 40.65
N LYS A 131 -19.18 -11.16 39.73
CA LYS A 131 -18.62 -12.41 39.19
C LYS A 131 -17.18 -12.64 39.61
N LEU A 132 -16.56 -11.65 40.25
CA LEU A 132 -15.18 -11.74 40.72
C LEU A 132 -15.14 -12.27 42.15
N THR A 133 -14.14 -13.09 42.42
CA THR A 133 -13.76 -13.53 43.75
C THR A 133 -12.33 -13.07 44.05
N SER A 134 -11.82 -13.33 45.27
CA SER A 134 -10.40 -13.13 45.51
C SER A 134 -9.61 -14.25 44.83
N GLY A 135 -8.51 -13.91 44.14
CA GLY A 135 -7.64 -14.88 43.48
C GLY A 135 -7.38 -14.60 42.01
N VAL A 136 -6.88 -15.61 41.30
CA VAL A 136 -6.53 -15.52 39.88
C VAL A 136 -7.75 -15.83 39.02
N HIS A 137 -8.03 -14.93 38.08
CA HIS A 137 -9.11 -15.05 37.12
C HIS A 137 -8.56 -15.06 35.68
N GLU A 138 -9.24 -15.78 34.80
CA GLU A 138 -8.92 -15.83 33.36
C GLU A 138 -10.05 -15.20 32.54
N LEU A 139 -9.70 -14.17 31.78
CA LEU A 139 -10.60 -13.52 30.84
C LEU A 139 -10.28 -14.01 29.42
N ARG A 140 -11.27 -14.60 28.75
CA ARG A 140 -11.20 -15.01 27.35
C ARG A 140 -12.18 -14.19 26.51
N ILE A 141 -11.70 -13.67 25.39
CA ILE A 141 -12.51 -12.89 24.44
C ILE A 141 -12.30 -13.49 23.04
N ALA A 142 -13.30 -14.20 22.55
CA ALA A 142 -13.31 -14.69 21.18
C ALA A 142 -13.87 -13.59 20.26
N VAL A 143 -13.07 -13.18 19.27
CA VAL A 143 -13.48 -12.21 18.25
C VAL A 143 -13.59 -12.92 16.91
N GLN A 144 -14.67 -12.65 16.20
CA GLN A 144 -14.91 -13.21 14.87
C GLN A 144 -15.10 -12.08 13.85
N ASN A 145 -14.34 -12.12 12.77
CA ASN A 145 -14.37 -11.12 11.71
C ASN A 145 -14.38 -11.77 10.33
N GLN A 146 -15.11 -11.19 9.39
CA GLN A 146 -15.18 -11.63 8.00
C GLN A 146 -14.32 -10.69 7.14
N ASN A 147 -13.51 -11.26 6.24
CA ASN A 147 -12.68 -10.49 5.29
C ASN A 147 -11.66 -9.55 5.96
N GLY A 148 -11.22 -9.88 7.18
CA GLY A 148 -10.24 -9.09 7.92
C GLY A 148 -9.76 -9.81 9.19
N HIS A 149 -8.76 -9.24 9.85
CA HIS A 149 -8.27 -9.78 11.11
C HIS A 149 -9.29 -9.60 12.23
N PRO A 150 -9.57 -10.63 13.02
CA PRO A 150 -10.16 -10.44 14.33
C PRO A 150 -9.22 -9.58 15.18
N ALA A 151 -9.73 -8.45 15.66
CA ALA A 151 -8.98 -7.52 16.49
C ALA A 151 -9.83 -7.07 17.68
N LEU A 152 -9.15 -6.80 18.79
CA LEU A 152 -9.75 -6.50 20.08
C LEU A 152 -9.06 -5.31 20.72
N ILE A 153 -9.84 -4.44 21.36
CA ILE A 153 -9.36 -3.53 22.40
C ILE A 153 -10.23 -3.70 23.64
N ALA A 154 -9.63 -3.86 24.80
CA ALA A 154 -10.35 -4.02 26.06
C ALA A 154 -9.56 -3.41 27.21
N TYR A 155 -10.26 -2.77 28.14
CA TYR A 155 -9.65 -2.17 29.32
C TYR A 155 -10.60 -2.10 30.52
N SER A 156 -10.02 -2.21 31.71
CA SER A 156 -10.68 -2.00 32.99
C SER A 156 -9.68 -1.40 33.98
N LYS A 157 -9.77 -0.08 34.22
CA LYS A 157 -8.89 0.62 35.17
C LYS A 157 -8.94 0.01 36.58
N PRO A 158 -10.11 -0.34 37.16
CA PRO A 158 -10.18 -0.93 38.50
C PRO A 158 -9.48 -2.29 38.62
N LEU A 159 -9.32 -3.02 37.51
CA LEU A 159 -8.66 -4.32 37.46
C LEU A 159 -7.22 -4.24 36.92
N GLY A 160 -6.73 -3.05 36.55
CA GLY A 160 -5.44 -2.90 35.89
C GLY A 160 -5.34 -3.61 34.53
N LEU A 161 -6.48 -3.92 33.90
CA LEU A 161 -6.54 -4.64 32.63
C LEU A 161 -6.47 -3.67 31.45
N PHE A 162 -5.54 -3.88 30.53
CA PHE A 162 -5.41 -3.11 29.28
C PHE A 162 -4.94 -4.05 28.18
N THR A 163 -5.55 -4.04 26.99
CA THR A 163 -5.04 -4.85 25.87
C THR A 163 -3.67 -4.36 25.42
N GLY A 164 -2.76 -5.30 25.18
CA GLY A 164 -1.39 -5.02 24.77
C GLY A 164 -0.55 -6.29 24.64
N LYS A 165 0.78 -6.17 24.62
CA LYS A 165 1.73 -7.28 24.37
C LYS A 165 1.73 -8.41 25.41
N HIS A 166 1.13 -8.19 26.58
CA HIS A 166 1.02 -9.20 27.65
C HIS A 166 -0.19 -10.14 27.46
N TRP A 167 -1.11 -9.81 26.56
CA TRP A 167 -2.20 -10.70 26.18
C TRP A 167 -1.68 -11.82 25.29
N GLU A 168 -2.38 -12.93 25.31
CA GLU A 168 -2.16 -14.05 24.41
C GLU A 168 -3.32 -14.17 23.44
N ALA A 169 -3.06 -14.73 22.26
CA ALA A 169 -4.01 -14.95 21.20
C ALA A 169 -3.85 -16.37 20.64
N SER A 170 -4.97 -16.96 20.25
CA SER A 170 -5.05 -18.31 19.70
C SER A 170 -6.11 -18.38 18.59
N ILE A 171 -5.86 -19.19 17.56
CA ILE A 171 -6.81 -19.46 16.46
C ILE A 171 -7.47 -20.83 16.59
N ASP A 172 -6.91 -21.73 17.39
CA ASP A 172 -7.37 -23.10 17.63
C ASP A 172 -7.92 -23.31 19.06
N GLY A 173 -7.76 -22.30 19.94
CA GLY A 173 -8.09 -22.37 21.36
C GLY A 173 -7.10 -23.20 22.20
N GLN A 174 -6.08 -23.79 21.57
CA GLN A 174 -5.15 -24.73 22.20
C GLN A 174 -3.74 -24.17 22.23
N THR A 175 -3.27 -23.65 21.10
CA THR A 175 -1.94 -23.07 20.95
C THR A 175 -2.02 -21.57 21.19
N TRP A 176 -1.27 -21.10 22.20
CA TRP A 176 -1.29 -19.71 22.62
C TRP A 176 0.02 -19.02 22.29
N GLN A 177 -0.09 -17.81 21.72
CA GLN A 177 1.06 -16.98 21.39
C GLN A 177 0.80 -15.56 21.87
N LYS A 178 1.85 -14.76 22.09
CA LYS A 178 1.68 -13.35 22.45
C LYS A 178 0.88 -12.62 21.37
N ALA A 179 -0.16 -11.90 21.79
CA ALA A 179 -0.92 -11.02 20.93
C ALA A 179 -0.03 -9.89 20.43
N LEU A 180 -0.31 -9.43 19.21
CA LEU A 180 0.46 -8.39 18.55
C LEU A 180 -0.37 -7.12 18.42
N PRO A 181 0.14 -5.92 18.78
CA PRO A 181 -0.54 -4.68 18.47
C PRO A 181 -0.82 -4.56 16.97
N VAL A 182 -1.97 -4.02 16.59
CA VAL A 182 -2.33 -3.91 15.16
C VAL A 182 -1.35 -3.02 14.39
N ASN A 183 -0.78 -1.99 15.04
CA ASN A 183 0.22 -1.10 14.45
C ASN A 183 1.60 -1.75 14.27
N ASP A 184 1.82 -2.94 14.82
CA ASP A 184 3.08 -3.67 14.67
C ASP A 184 3.00 -4.61 13.46
N THR A 185 3.82 -4.32 12.45
CA THR A 185 3.92 -5.11 11.21
C THR A 185 5.33 -5.67 11.11
N PRO A 186 5.57 -6.92 11.56
CA PRO A 186 6.88 -7.52 11.47
C PRO A 186 7.29 -7.62 9.99
N PRO A 187 8.53 -7.24 9.64
CA PRO A 187 8.99 -7.27 8.26
C PRO A 187 9.01 -8.70 7.73
N LEU A 188 8.71 -8.87 6.45
CA LEU A 188 8.90 -10.13 5.75
C LEU A 188 10.41 -10.44 5.68
N PRO A 189 10.85 -11.66 5.99
CA PRO A 189 12.27 -12.02 5.81
C PRO A 189 12.78 -11.75 4.40
N LEU A 190 11.96 -11.99 3.37
CA LEU A 190 12.27 -11.68 1.97
C LEU A 190 12.42 -10.17 1.71
N SER A 191 11.73 -9.29 2.46
CA SER A 191 11.94 -7.85 2.30
C SER A 191 13.29 -7.39 2.88
N ARG A 192 14.00 -8.27 3.59
CA ARG A 192 15.33 -8.03 4.16
C ARG A 192 16.45 -8.70 3.38
N SER A 193 16.14 -9.58 2.42
CA SER A 193 17.16 -10.20 1.56
C SER A 193 17.68 -9.26 0.47
N PHE A 194 16.99 -8.15 0.22
CA PHE A 194 17.43 -7.10 -0.69
C PHE A 194 17.74 -5.82 0.08
N GLN A 195 18.75 -5.08 -0.36
CA GLN A 195 19.02 -3.75 0.15
C GLN A 195 17.79 -2.86 -0.08
N ARG A 196 17.42 -2.06 0.93
CA ARG A 196 16.31 -1.12 0.76
C ARG A 196 16.64 -0.10 -0.32
N ALA A 197 15.62 0.33 -1.07
CA ALA A 197 15.81 1.24 -2.20
C ALA A 197 16.48 2.58 -1.82
N ASP A 198 16.15 3.13 -0.64
CA ASP A 198 16.77 4.34 -0.10
C ASP A 198 18.26 4.12 0.22
N GLN A 199 18.59 3.00 0.85
CA GLN A 199 19.96 2.63 1.15
C GLN A 199 20.76 2.35 -0.12
N ALA A 200 20.17 1.69 -1.11
CA ALA A 200 20.80 1.42 -2.41
C ALA A 200 21.03 2.72 -3.20
N PHE A 201 20.11 3.69 -3.11
CA PHE A 201 20.30 5.00 -3.70
C PHE A 201 21.45 5.76 -3.03
N ILE A 202 21.48 5.80 -1.69
CA ILE A 202 22.53 6.47 -0.91
C ILE A 202 23.89 5.81 -1.15
N SER A 203 23.98 4.48 -1.17
CA SER A 203 25.26 3.79 -1.39
C SER A 203 25.86 4.10 -2.77
N ASN A 204 25.01 4.38 -3.75
CA ASN A 204 25.40 4.72 -5.12
C ASN A 204 25.35 6.24 -5.41
N ILE A 205 25.23 7.08 -4.37
CA ILE A 205 25.13 8.54 -4.55
C ILE A 205 26.36 9.12 -5.25
N HIS A 206 27.53 8.51 -5.10
CA HIS A 206 28.77 8.91 -5.77
C HIS A 206 28.70 8.73 -7.30
N ILE A 207 27.82 7.87 -7.81
CA ILE A 207 27.54 7.71 -9.24
C ILE A 207 26.44 8.67 -9.68
N TYR A 208 25.35 8.76 -8.91
CA TYR A 208 24.19 9.55 -9.29
C TYR A 208 24.42 11.06 -9.14
N ALA A 209 25.04 11.52 -8.05
CA ALA A 209 25.22 12.93 -7.78
C ALA A 209 26.01 13.65 -8.87
N PRO A 210 27.14 13.13 -9.41
CA PRO A 210 27.82 13.74 -10.55
C PRO A 210 26.94 13.85 -11.80
N ILE A 211 26.11 12.84 -12.08
CA ILE A 211 25.20 12.85 -13.24
C ILE A 211 24.13 13.93 -13.06
N PHE A 212 23.46 13.96 -11.91
CA PHE A 212 22.45 14.99 -11.60
C PHE A 212 23.06 16.39 -11.59
N MET A 213 24.25 16.56 -11.01
CA MET A 213 24.97 17.83 -10.99
C MET A 213 25.34 18.28 -12.39
N MET A 214 25.83 17.38 -13.24
CA MET A 214 26.16 17.67 -14.64
C MET A 214 24.92 18.13 -15.43
N VAL A 215 23.79 17.43 -15.27
CA VAL A 215 22.53 17.81 -15.93
C VAL A 215 22.01 19.15 -15.40
N PHE A 216 22.08 19.37 -14.09
CA PHE A 216 21.65 20.61 -13.45
C PHE A 216 22.50 21.81 -13.90
N LEU A 217 23.82 21.71 -13.79
CA LEU A 217 24.75 22.76 -14.23
C LEU A 217 24.65 22.99 -15.74
N GLY A 218 24.54 21.93 -16.53
CA GLY A 218 24.28 22.03 -17.98
C GLY A 218 23.01 22.81 -18.27
N SER A 219 21.91 22.50 -17.57
CA SER A 219 20.63 23.20 -17.73
C SER A 219 20.76 24.69 -17.38
N LEU A 220 21.45 25.05 -16.29
CA LEU A 220 21.72 26.44 -15.93
C LEU A 220 22.55 27.18 -16.99
N LEU A 221 23.60 26.54 -17.51
CA LEU A 221 24.44 27.11 -18.57
C LEU A 221 23.65 27.38 -19.86
N PHE A 222 22.71 26.50 -20.20
CA PHE A 222 21.86 26.67 -21.39
C PHE A 222 20.71 27.67 -21.20
N MET A 223 20.38 28.06 -19.97
CA MET A 223 19.40 29.13 -19.70
C MET A 223 20.03 30.54 -19.66
N HIS A 224 21.36 30.65 -19.56
CA HIS A 224 22.03 31.94 -19.44
C HIS A 224 21.99 32.73 -20.77
N PRO A 225 21.77 34.07 -20.79
CA PRO A 225 21.67 34.87 -22.02
C PRO A 225 22.99 35.05 -22.79
N ARG A 226 24.11 35.09 -22.07
CA ARG A 226 25.46 35.23 -22.64
C ARG A 226 26.12 33.86 -22.70
N GLN A 227 25.83 33.09 -23.73
CA GLN A 227 26.41 31.74 -23.90
C GLN A 227 27.69 31.81 -24.73
N PRO A 228 28.75 31.09 -24.33
CA PRO A 228 29.97 31.03 -25.12
C PRO A 228 29.73 30.25 -26.42
N HIS A 229 30.35 30.67 -27.52
CA HIS A 229 30.06 30.19 -28.88
C HIS A 229 30.18 28.65 -29.05
N TRP A 230 31.10 28.02 -28.32
CA TRP A 230 31.30 26.56 -28.33
C TRP A 230 30.14 25.77 -27.70
N SER A 231 29.41 26.37 -26.74
CA SER A 231 28.30 25.70 -26.03
C SER A 231 27.06 25.50 -26.90
N VAL A 232 26.93 26.25 -28.00
CA VAL A 232 25.81 26.16 -28.95
C VAL A 232 25.76 24.77 -29.60
N HIS A 233 26.91 24.18 -29.91
CA HIS A 233 26.98 22.83 -30.50
C HIS A 233 26.65 21.72 -29.50
N LEU A 234 26.81 21.97 -28.20
CA LEU A 234 26.52 21.01 -27.13
C LEU A 234 25.08 21.11 -26.62
N ARG A 235 24.28 22.08 -27.11
CA ARG A 235 22.88 22.20 -26.73
C ARG A 235 22.11 20.91 -27.05
N PRO A 236 21.41 20.33 -26.07
CA PRO A 236 20.58 19.15 -26.27
C PRO A 236 19.33 19.56 -27.07
N THR A 237 19.38 19.39 -28.39
CA THR A 237 18.20 19.54 -29.23
C THR A 237 17.31 18.30 -29.12
N ALA A 238 16.00 18.45 -29.33
CA ALA A 238 15.07 17.32 -29.32
C ALA A 238 15.52 16.18 -30.25
N LYS A 239 16.11 16.51 -31.41
CA LYS A 239 16.67 15.55 -32.36
C LYS A 239 17.86 14.78 -31.78
N LYS A 240 18.81 15.46 -31.13
CA LYS A 240 19.96 14.81 -30.48
C LYS A 240 19.52 13.94 -29.31
N MET A 241 18.59 14.45 -28.49
CA MET A 241 18.02 13.71 -27.35
C MET A 241 17.33 12.42 -27.80
N ARG A 242 16.53 12.48 -28.88
CA ARG A 242 15.91 11.29 -29.48
C ARG A 242 16.93 10.21 -29.82
N TRP A 243 17.97 10.55 -30.59
CA TRP A 243 18.97 9.55 -31.01
C TRP A 243 19.78 9.01 -29.83
N MET A 244 20.09 9.87 -28.85
CA MET A 244 20.75 9.43 -27.62
C MET A 244 19.88 8.45 -26.83
N LEU A 245 18.60 8.74 -26.64
CA LEU A 245 17.66 7.85 -25.94
C LEU A 245 17.47 6.53 -26.67
N LEU A 246 17.34 6.55 -28.01
CA LEU A 246 17.28 5.34 -28.81
C LEU A 246 18.57 4.51 -28.69
N ALA A 247 19.75 5.13 -28.73
CA ALA A 247 21.02 4.44 -28.56
C ALA A 247 21.14 3.80 -27.16
N LEU A 248 20.83 4.56 -26.10
CA LEU A 248 20.83 4.05 -24.73
C LEU A 248 19.82 2.91 -24.53
N TRP A 249 18.62 3.06 -25.09
CA TRP A 249 17.60 2.01 -25.08
C TRP A 249 18.10 0.74 -25.78
N MET A 250 18.71 0.86 -26.95
CA MET A 250 19.27 -0.27 -27.69
C MET A 250 20.39 -0.97 -26.92
N ILE A 251 21.29 -0.21 -26.28
CA ILE A 251 22.36 -0.79 -25.44
C ILE A 251 21.77 -1.61 -24.30
N ILE A 252 20.78 -1.07 -23.59
CA ILE A 252 20.10 -1.76 -22.49
C ILE A 252 19.36 -2.99 -23.01
N ALA A 253 18.64 -2.86 -24.12
CA ALA A 253 17.88 -3.92 -24.76
C ALA A 253 18.77 -5.12 -25.14
N VAL A 254 19.87 -4.85 -25.86
CA VAL A 254 20.83 -5.88 -26.30
C VAL A 254 21.53 -6.52 -25.09
N ASN A 255 21.89 -5.75 -24.07
CA ASN A 255 22.52 -6.28 -22.87
C ASN A 255 21.56 -7.19 -22.08
N ASN A 256 20.26 -6.86 -22.03
CA ASN A 256 19.31 -7.52 -21.15
C ASN A 256 18.56 -8.69 -21.80
N ILE A 257 18.38 -8.69 -23.12
CA ILE A 257 17.58 -9.71 -23.82
C ILE A 257 18.07 -11.15 -23.57
N GLY A 258 19.39 -11.32 -23.43
CA GLY A 258 20.01 -12.61 -23.13
C GLY A 258 20.09 -12.95 -21.64
N LYS A 259 20.24 -11.94 -20.78
CA LYS A 259 20.56 -12.10 -19.35
C LYS A 259 19.36 -12.40 -18.47
N ILE A 260 18.17 -11.95 -18.86
CA ILE A 260 16.95 -12.13 -18.04
C ILE A 260 16.41 -13.55 -18.28
N PRO A 261 16.29 -14.41 -17.23
CA PRO A 261 15.65 -15.72 -17.35
C PRO A 261 14.22 -15.65 -17.91
N LEU A 262 13.77 -16.69 -18.61
CA LEU A 262 12.46 -16.72 -19.29
C LEU A 262 11.27 -16.75 -18.33
N ASP A 263 11.47 -17.35 -17.16
CA ASP A 263 10.51 -17.54 -16.09
C ASP A 263 10.37 -16.32 -15.15
N ILE A 264 11.20 -15.28 -15.34
CA ILE A 264 11.17 -14.07 -14.52
C ILE A 264 10.37 -12.97 -15.24
N GLY A 265 9.24 -12.60 -14.63
CA GLY A 265 8.38 -11.50 -15.06
C GLY A 265 7.06 -11.52 -14.31
N MET A 266 6.40 -10.36 -14.20
CA MET A 266 5.05 -10.30 -13.62
C MET A 266 4.11 -11.15 -14.48
N ASP A 267 3.51 -12.17 -13.85
CA ASP A 267 2.50 -13.05 -14.46
C ASP A 267 2.91 -13.68 -15.82
N ILE A 268 4.21 -13.87 -16.08
CA ILE A 268 4.72 -14.34 -17.38
C ILE A 268 4.06 -15.65 -17.85
N LYS A 269 3.83 -16.59 -16.92
CA LYS A 269 3.13 -17.85 -17.19
C LYS A 269 1.74 -17.62 -17.78
N TRP A 270 0.99 -16.67 -17.22
CA TRP A 270 -0.37 -16.36 -17.65
C TRP A 270 -0.40 -15.55 -18.95
N HIS A 271 0.61 -14.71 -19.18
CA HIS A 271 0.78 -14.03 -20.48
C HIS A 271 1.11 -15.02 -21.60
N MET A 272 1.98 -16.00 -21.34
CA MET A 272 2.27 -17.05 -22.31
C MET A 272 1.06 -17.95 -22.58
N GLN A 273 0.24 -18.24 -21.55
CA GLN A 273 -1.01 -18.95 -21.76
C GLN A 273 -1.96 -18.22 -22.73
N TYR A 274 -2.05 -16.89 -22.65
CA TYR A 274 -2.82 -16.10 -23.61
C TYR A 274 -2.26 -16.29 -25.04
N VAL A 275 -0.94 -16.14 -25.23
CA VAL A 275 -0.32 -16.35 -26.56
C VAL A 275 -0.65 -17.73 -27.11
N MET A 276 -0.45 -18.79 -26.32
CA MET A 276 -0.76 -20.17 -26.75
C MET A 276 -2.23 -20.36 -27.07
N TYR A 277 -3.12 -19.75 -26.29
CA TYR A 277 -4.55 -19.81 -26.55
C TYR A 277 -4.91 -19.31 -27.95
N ILE A 278 -4.33 -18.19 -28.39
CA ILE A 278 -4.55 -17.66 -29.74
C ILE A 278 -3.92 -18.58 -30.79
N VAL A 279 -2.73 -19.12 -30.55
CA VAL A 279 -2.06 -20.06 -31.47
C VAL A 279 -2.92 -21.28 -31.75
N ASP A 280 -3.51 -21.84 -30.70
CA ASP A 280 -4.28 -23.09 -30.74
C ASP A 280 -5.70 -22.87 -31.28
N ASN A 281 -6.39 -21.80 -30.83
CA ASN A 281 -7.80 -21.59 -31.12
C ASN A 281 -8.05 -20.60 -32.27
N MET A 282 -7.01 -19.89 -32.74
CA MET A 282 -7.09 -18.85 -33.77
C MET A 282 -8.13 -17.76 -33.49
N ARG A 283 -8.39 -17.50 -32.19
CA ARG A 283 -9.31 -16.47 -31.71
C ARG A 283 -8.80 -15.82 -30.44
N ILE A 284 -9.33 -14.63 -30.15
CA ILE A 284 -9.10 -13.93 -28.89
C ILE A 284 -9.93 -14.65 -27.81
N PRO A 285 -9.35 -14.92 -26.63
CA PRO A 285 -10.09 -15.47 -25.51
C PRO A 285 -11.07 -14.45 -24.92
N LEU A 286 -12.14 -14.95 -24.29
CA LEU A 286 -13.01 -14.19 -23.42
C LEU A 286 -12.33 -13.97 -22.08
N ALA A 287 -12.68 -12.87 -21.39
CA ALA A 287 -12.08 -12.51 -20.10
C ALA A 287 -12.27 -13.56 -18.99
N ILE A 288 -13.26 -14.45 -19.13
CA ILE A 288 -13.55 -15.54 -18.17
C ILE A 288 -12.76 -16.83 -18.44
N GLU A 289 -12.06 -16.93 -19.58
CA GLU A 289 -11.37 -18.16 -20.00
C GLU A 289 -9.97 -18.31 -19.37
N GLY A 290 -9.47 -17.29 -18.63
CA GLY A 290 -8.18 -17.38 -17.95
C GLY A 290 -7.76 -16.12 -17.22
N TRP A 291 -6.73 -16.25 -16.37
CA TRP A 291 -6.31 -15.21 -15.41
C TRP A 291 -5.92 -13.88 -16.06
N GLN A 292 -5.12 -13.90 -17.14
CA GLN A 292 -4.69 -12.68 -17.86
C GLN A 292 -5.43 -12.47 -19.19
N MET A 293 -6.51 -13.23 -19.46
CA MET A 293 -7.22 -13.18 -20.75
C MET A 293 -8.08 -11.92 -20.96
N PHE A 294 -8.20 -11.08 -19.93
CA PHE A 294 -8.87 -9.78 -20.02
C PHE A 294 -7.97 -8.66 -20.59
N GLN A 295 -6.67 -8.92 -20.79
CA GLN A 295 -5.71 -7.90 -21.23
C GLN A 295 -5.92 -7.49 -22.70
N PRO A 296 -5.56 -6.25 -23.10
CA PRO A 296 -5.66 -5.79 -24.49
C PRO A 296 -4.94 -6.72 -25.48
N PRO A 297 -5.60 -7.16 -26.57
CA PRO A 297 -5.19 -8.33 -27.32
C PRO A 297 -4.02 -8.10 -28.30
N LEU A 298 -3.72 -6.85 -28.67
CA LEU A 298 -2.81 -6.55 -29.78
C LEU A 298 -1.42 -7.20 -29.62
N PHE A 299 -0.81 -7.07 -28.44
CA PHE A 299 0.47 -7.69 -28.14
C PHE A 299 0.41 -9.21 -28.33
N TYR A 300 -0.60 -9.86 -27.75
CA TYR A 300 -0.76 -11.31 -27.80
C TYR A 300 -1.04 -11.83 -29.20
N ILE A 301 -1.82 -11.11 -30.01
CA ILE A 301 -2.08 -11.46 -31.40
C ILE A 301 -0.77 -11.45 -32.20
N ILE A 302 0.03 -10.38 -32.08
CA ILE A 302 1.32 -10.27 -32.78
C ILE A 302 2.27 -11.38 -32.30
N SER A 303 2.36 -11.59 -30.98
CA SER A 303 3.16 -12.67 -30.40
C SER A 303 2.72 -14.04 -30.89
N ALA A 304 1.42 -14.31 -30.98
CA ALA A 304 0.88 -15.59 -31.44
C ALA A 304 1.17 -15.84 -32.93
N ILE A 305 1.05 -14.81 -33.78
CA ILE A 305 1.42 -14.90 -35.19
C ILE A 305 2.91 -15.22 -35.34
N ILE A 306 3.77 -14.46 -34.65
CA ILE A 306 5.22 -14.71 -34.66
C ILE A 306 5.52 -16.11 -34.15
N TYR A 307 4.94 -16.51 -33.02
CA TYR A 307 5.13 -17.83 -32.43
C TYR A 307 4.76 -18.92 -33.43
N LYS A 308 3.56 -18.87 -34.02
CA LYS A 308 3.05 -19.87 -34.96
C LYS A 308 3.87 -19.98 -36.24
N VAL A 309 4.33 -18.85 -36.79
CA VAL A 309 5.16 -18.83 -38.00
C VAL A 309 6.54 -19.43 -37.71
N PHE A 310 7.16 -19.04 -36.61
CA PHE A 310 8.55 -19.40 -36.30
C PHE A 310 8.69 -20.74 -35.55
N LEU A 311 7.60 -21.35 -35.08
CA LEU A 311 7.59 -22.65 -34.39
C LEU A 311 8.23 -23.78 -35.21
N HIS A 312 8.17 -23.70 -36.54
CA HIS A 312 8.76 -24.68 -37.43
C HIS A 312 10.30 -24.57 -37.55
N PHE A 313 10.87 -23.44 -37.14
CA PHE A 313 12.29 -23.11 -37.37
C PHE A 313 13.11 -23.06 -36.08
N PHE A 314 12.46 -22.82 -34.93
CA PHE A 314 13.14 -22.59 -33.66
C PHE A 314 12.50 -23.38 -32.51
N SER A 315 13.29 -23.64 -31.47
CA SER A 315 12.76 -24.23 -30.23
C SER A 315 11.87 -23.24 -29.46
N PRO A 316 10.93 -23.74 -28.63
CA PRO A 316 10.05 -22.89 -27.82
C PRO A 316 10.78 -21.82 -27.00
N ASP A 317 11.91 -22.17 -26.36
CA ASP A 317 12.70 -21.23 -25.56
C ASP A 317 13.26 -20.07 -26.40
N VAL A 318 13.67 -20.34 -27.64
CA VAL A 318 14.17 -19.31 -28.57
C VAL A 318 13.02 -18.42 -29.02
N LEU A 319 11.83 -18.98 -29.26
CA LEU A 319 10.64 -18.20 -29.62
C LEU A 319 10.19 -17.27 -28.50
N GLU A 320 10.22 -17.72 -27.26
CA GLU A 320 9.94 -16.87 -26.10
C GLU A 320 10.92 -15.69 -26.01
N ARG A 321 12.21 -15.91 -26.33
CA ARG A 321 13.21 -14.83 -26.44
C ARG A 321 12.92 -13.90 -27.61
N ILE A 322 12.50 -14.42 -28.76
CA ILE A 322 12.13 -13.62 -29.94
C ILE A 322 10.93 -12.73 -29.63
N ILE A 323 9.92 -13.25 -28.92
CA ILE A 323 8.73 -12.46 -28.52
C ILE A 323 9.12 -11.24 -27.67
N ARG A 324 10.20 -11.32 -26.88
CA ARG A 324 10.71 -10.16 -26.11
C ARG A 324 11.20 -9.00 -26.97
N ILE A 325 11.45 -9.22 -28.26
CA ILE A 325 11.79 -8.13 -29.18
C ILE A 325 10.60 -7.17 -29.35
N ILE A 326 9.37 -7.67 -29.27
CA ILE A 326 8.15 -6.84 -29.43
C ILE A 326 8.10 -5.70 -28.40
N PRO A 327 8.15 -5.93 -27.06
CA PRO A 327 8.15 -4.84 -26.10
C PRO A 327 9.39 -3.94 -26.22
N LEU A 328 10.53 -4.46 -26.70
CA LEU A 328 11.71 -3.64 -26.97
C LEU A 328 11.48 -2.66 -28.14
N LEU A 329 10.82 -3.12 -29.20
CA LEU A 329 10.40 -2.27 -30.32
C LEU A 329 9.34 -1.25 -29.88
N CYS A 330 8.40 -1.65 -29.02
CA CYS A 330 7.41 -0.73 -28.45
C CYS A 330 8.09 0.39 -27.64
N GLY A 331 9.12 0.08 -26.85
CA GLY A 331 9.90 1.10 -26.12
C GLY A 331 10.62 2.07 -27.06
N ALA A 332 11.22 1.57 -28.15
CA ALA A 332 11.82 2.43 -29.17
C ALA A 332 10.77 3.32 -29.87
N ALA A 333 9.61 2.75 -30.21
CA ALA A 333 8.49 3.48 -30.79
C ALA A 333 7.94 4.55 -29.85
N GLN A 334 7.93 4.33 -28.54
CA GLN A 334 7.52 5.33 -27.54
C GLN A 334 8.47 6.54 -27.52
N VAL A 335 9.78 6.32 -27.64
CA VAL A 335 10.76 7.41 -27.79
C VAL A 335 10.48 8.22 -29.07
N GLU A 336 10.25 7.53 -30.19
CA GLU A 336 9.91 8.14 -31.48
C GLU A 336 8.64 8.99 -31.41
N LEU A 337 7.58 8.43 -30.85
CA LEU A 337 6.28 9.10 -30.73
C LEU A 337 6.39 10.33 -29.84
N SER A 338 7.08 10.22 -28.71
CA SER A 338 7.30 11.34 -27.78
C SER A 338 8.04 12.49 -28.46
N TYR A 339 9.07 12.18 -29.26
CA TYR A 339 9.78 13.18 -30.06
C TYR A 339 8.86 13.88 -31.06
N ARG A 340 8.06 13.11 -31.83
CA ARG A 340 7.16 13.68 -32.85
C ARG A 340 6.10 14.59 -32.22
N VAL A 341 5.55 14.19 -31.07
CA VAL A 341 4.60 15.00 -30.32
C VAL A 341 5.26 16.28 -29.82
N ALA A 342 6.46 16.20 -29.25
CA ALA A 342 7.20 17.37 -28.78
C ALA A 342 7.52 18.38 -29.90
N VAL A 343 7.91 17.89 -31.08
CA VAL A 343 8.16 18.71 -32.27
C VAL A 343 6.88 19.36 -32.79
N CYS A 344 5.77 18.63 -32.82
CA CYS A 344 4.47 19.16 -33.23
C CYS A 344 3.99 20.30 -32.32
N ILE A 345 4.10 20.12 -31.00
CA ILE A 345 3.69 21.12 -30.00
C ILE A 345 4.60 22.35 -30.04
N SER A 346 5.90 22.19 -30.28
CA SER A 346 6.86 23.30 -30.27
C SER A 346 6.84 24.15 -31.55
N GLY A 347 6.08 23.77 -32.58
CA GLY A 347 5.99 24.49 -33.85
C GLY A 347 7.28 24.49 -34.68
N GLN A 348 8.30 23.72 -34.28
CA GLN A 348 9.55 23.57 -35.00
C GLN A 348 9.38 22.56 -36.13
N ARG A 349 8.88 22.98 -37.31
CA ARG A 349 8.88 22.13 -38.51
C ARG A 349 10.28 21.98 -39.10
#